data_AF-A0A9D0XLK5-F1
#
_entry.id   AF-A0A9D0XLK5-F1
#
_cell.length_a   1.000
_cell.length_b   1.000
_cell.length_c   1.000
_cell.angle_alpha   90.00
_cell.angle_beta   90.00
_cell.angle_gamma   90.00
#
_symmetry.space_group_name_H-M   'P 1'
#
loop_
_entity.id
_entity.type
_entity.pdbx_description
1 polymer ?
#
loop_
_entity_poly.entity_id
_entity_poly.type
_entity_poly.pdbx_seq_one_letter_code
_entity_poly.pdbx_strand_id
1 'polypeptide(L)' 'ETLIINRGKGTGVVIISLEEYNSLVATQYELSSKKNESRLDSAIEKLKKGSSFQKNLIEE' A
#
# COMPACT_ATOMS: atom_id res chain seq x y z
N GLU A 1 17.49 5.06 -0.62
CA GLU A 1 18.35 5.30 -1.80
C GLU A 1 18.23 4.11 -2.74
N THR A 2 18.10 4.35 -4.04
CA THR A 2 17.85 3.31 -5.05
C THR A 2 19.05 3.23 -5.99
N LEU A 3 19.64 2.05 -6.12
CA LEU A 3 20.76 1.80 -7.03
C LEU A 3 20.23 1.13 -8.30
N ILE A 4 20.45 1.78 -9.45
CA ILE A 4 20.07 1.25 -10.75
C ILE A 4 21.33 0.72 -11.44
N ILE A 5 21.38 -0.60 -11.65
CA ILE A 5 22.46 -1.24 -12.40
C ILE A 5 21.95 -1.51 -13.80
N ASN A 6 22.44 -0.76 -14.79
CA ASN A 6 22.11 -0.98 -16.18
C ASN A 6 23.10 -2.00 -16.79
N ARG A 7 22.61 -3.20 -17.12
CA ARG A 7 23.35 -4.16 -17.92
C ARG A 7 22.87 -4.00 -19.36
N GLY A 8 23.78 -3.61 -20.26
CA GLY A 8 23.45 -3.41 -21.68
C GLY A 8 22.69 -4.59 -22.29
N LYS A 9 21.87 -4.30 -23.31
CA LYS A 9 20.85 -5.18 -23.93
C LYS A 9 19.56 -5.40 -23.10
N GLY A 10 19.09 -4.37 -22.42
CA GLY A 10 17.68 -4.28 -21.98
C GLY A 10 17.33 -4.97 -20.66
N THR A 11 18.32 -5.49 -19.93
CA THR A 11 18.12 -6.08 -18.60
C THR A 11 18.79 -5.21 -17.54
N GLY A 12 18.06 -4.20 -17.07
CA GLY A 12 18.45 -3.41 -15.90
C GLY A 12 17.95 -4.08 -14.62
N VAL A 13 18.75 -4.03 -13.55
CA VAL A 13 18.36 -4.50 -12.21
C VAL A 13 18.29 -3.29 -11.29
N VAL A 14 17.22 -3.20 -10.51
CA VAL A 14 17.03 -2.15 -9.51
C VAL A 14 17.24 -2.75 -8.13
N ILE A 15 18.18 -2.19 -7.38
CA ILE A 15 18.42 -2.54 -5.98
C ILE A 15 17.79 -1.46 -5.12
N ILE A 16 16.83 -1.87 -4.29
CA ILE A 16 16.19 -1.04 -3.28
C ILE A 16 16.30 -1.73 -1.92
N SER A 17 16.18 -0.95 -0.85
CA SER A 17 16.09 -1.53 0.50
C SER A 17 14.83 -2.40 0.60
N LEU A 18 14.87 -3.39 1.49
CA LEU A 18 13.73 -4.26 1.73
C LEU A 18 12.50 -3.47 2.21
N GLU A 19 12.71 -2.40 2.99
CA GLU A 19 11.67 -1.50 3.46
C GLU A 19 10.99 -0.74 2.33
N GLU A 20 11.78 -0.23 1.37
CA GLU A 20 11.27 0.48 0.20
C GLU A 20 10.47 -0.45 -0.72
N TYR A 21 10.96 -1.69 -0.91
CA TYR A 21 10.24 -2.72 -1.67
C TYR A 21 8.89 -3.04 -1.01
N ASN A 22 8.88 -3.29 0.30
CA ASN A 22 7.65 -3.60 1.03
C ASN A 22 6.63 -2.45 0.95
N SER A 23 7.09 -1.20 1.05
CA SER A 23 6.22 -0.02 0.93
C SER A 23 5.60 0.12 -0.45
N LEU A 24 6.38 -0.14 -1.51
CA LEU A 24 5.91 -0.14 -2.90
C LEU A 24 4.88 -1.25 -3.16
N VAL A 25 5.18 -2.47 -2.72
CA VAL A 25 4.28 -3.62 -2.91
C VAL A 25 2.98 -3.46 -2.14
N ALA A 26 3.04 -2.97 -0.90
CA ALA A 26 1.84 -2.70 -0.11
C ALA A 26 0.94 -1.65 -0.78
N THR A 27 1.53 -0.54 -1.25
CA THR A 27 0.78 0.51 -1.95
C THR A 27 0.16 -0.03 -3.24
N GLN A 28 0.91 -0.80 -4.03
CA GLN A 28 0.41 -1.41 -5.26
C GLN A 28 -0.71 -2.41 -4.97
N TYR A 29 -0.59 -3.22 -3.92
CA TYR A 29 -1.62 -4.17 -3.52
C TYR A 29 -2.92 -3.45 -3.10
N GLU A 30 -2.82 -2.42 -2.26
CA GLU A 30 -3.97 -1.64 -1.82
C GLU A 30 -4.68 -0.92 -2.98
N LEU A 31 -3.92 -0.43 -3.98
CA LEU A 31 -4.42 0.23 -5.20
C LEU A 31 -4.80 -0.72 -6.34
N SER A 32 -4.42 -2.00 -6.27
CA SER A 32 -4.66 -2.98 -7.34
C SER A 32 -6.15 -3.28 -7.57
N SER A 33 -6.99 -2.93 -6.60
CA SER A 33 -8.42 -3.17 -6.63
C SER A 33 -9.19 -1.87 -6.44
N LYS A 34 -9.83 -1.38 -7.51
CA LYS A 34 -10.79 -0.25 -7.46
C LYS A 34 -11.87 -0.44 -6.39
N LYS A 35 -12.20 -1.69 -6.07
CA LYS A 35 -13.15 -2.04 -5.01
C LYS A 35 -12.58 -1.79 -3.62
N ASN A 36 -11.28 -1.98 -3.43
CA ASN A 36 -10.59 -1.70 -2.17
C ASN A 36 -10.35 -0.20 -1.99
N GLU A 37 -9.97 0.50 -3.06
CA GLU A 37 -9.87 1.97 -3.10
C GLU A 37 -11.20 2.62 -2.67
N SER A 38 -12.32 2.25 -3.31
CA SER A 38 -13.65 2.77 -2.94
C SER A 38 -14.05 2.45 -1.50
N ARG A 39 -13.65 1.27 -0.97
CA ARG A 39 -13.90 0.88 0.42
C ARG A 39 -13.07 1.72 1.40
N LEU A 40 -11.81 1.99 1.07
CA LEU A 40 -10.90 2.79 1.88
C LEU A 40 -11.37 4.25 1.92
N ASP A 41 -11.70 4.84 0.77
CA ASP A 41 -12.26 6.19 0.69
C ASP A 41 -13.56 6.32 1.49
N SER A 42 -14.46 5.35 1.35
CA SER A 42 -15.70 5.31 2.12
C SER A 42 -15.46 5.20 3.63
N ALA A 43 -14.42 4.47 4.06
CA ALA A 43 -14.05 4.34 5.47
C ALA A 43 -13.44 5.65 6.01
N ILE A 44 -12.55 6.27 5.25
CA ILE A 44 -11.92 7.57 5.59
C ILE A 44 -13.00 8.67 5.69
N GLU A 45 -13.96 8.71 4.76
CA GLU A 45 -15.07 9.64 4.83
C GLU A 45 -15.93 9.44 6.09
N LYS A 46 -16.26 8.19 6.43
CA LYS A 46 -17.05 7.87 7.63
C LYS A 46 -16.33 8.26 8.91
N LEU A 47 -15.01 8.04 8.97
CA LEU A 47 -14.16 8.48 10.08
C LEU A 47 -14.14 10.02 10.19
N LYS A 48 -13.92 10.75 9.08
CA LYS A 48 -13.89 12.22 9.06
C LYS A 48 -15.24 12.84 9.44
N LYS A 49 -16.35 12.21 9.07
CA LYS A 49 -17.72 12.64 9.42
C LYS A 49 -18.13 12.28 10.86
N GLY A 50 -17.23 11.72 11.67
CA GLY A 50 -17.52 11.28 13.05
C GLY A 50 -18.49 10.10 13.14
N SER A 51 -18.79 9.45 12.02
CA SER A 51 -19.70 8.30 11.92
C SER A 51 -18.92 6.99 12.08
N SER A 52 -18.03 6.95 13.08
CA SER A 52 -17.25 5.77 13.43
C SER A 52 -17.91 5.04 14.59
N PHE A 53 -17.79 3.71 14.61
CA PHE A 53 -18.21 2.89 15.75
C PHE A 53 -16.96 2.34 16.42
N GLN A 54 -16.85 2.54 17.73
CA GLN A 54 -15.81 1.90 18.52
C GLN A 54 -16.30 0.50 18.88
N LYS A 55 -15.54 -0.52 18.48
CA LYS A 55 -15.77 -1.90 18.91
C LYS A 55 -14.59 -2.31 19.77
N ASN A 56 -14.89 -3.01 20.86
CA ASN A 56 -13.87 -3.70 21.62
C ASN A 56 -13.33 -4.86 20.80
N LEU A 57 -12.07 -5.20 21.03
CA LEU A 57 -11.50 -6.45 20.53
C LEU A 57 -12.37 -7.60 21.04
N ILE A 58 -12.77 -8.49 20.13
CA ILE A 58 -13.39 -9.75 20.51
C ILE A 58 -12.22 -10.63 20.96
N GLU A 59 -12.11 -10.85 22.26
CA GLU A 59 -11.20 -11.86 22.83
C GLU A 59 -11.89 -13.24 22.70
N GLU A 60 -11.12 -14.25 22.29
CA GLU A 60 -11.58 -15.65 22.09
C GLU A 60 -12.11 -16.30 23.38
#